data_AF-A0A0B8WHS2-F1
#
_entry.id   AF-A0A0B8WHS2-F1
#
_cell.length_a   1.000
_cell.length_b   1.000
_cell.length_c   1.000
_cell.angle_alpha   90.00
_cell.angle_beta   90.00
_cell.angle_gamma   90.00
#
_symmetry.space_group_name_H-M   'P 1'
#
loop_
_entity.id
_entity.type
_entity.pdbx_description
1 polymer ?
#
loop_
_entity_poly.entity_id
_entity_poly.type
_entity_poly.pdbx_seq_one_letter_code
_entity_poly.pdbx_strand_id
1 'polypeptide(L)'
;MKHFIILLSFFSLNFSAFAGPIVISGGGNPAAILCKKLGGLNKTVQVSNGQLGLCSFGEAQISAWTLFHAVKNGKNMQAVSTLLGNSAPDCEHFGGNIEIGILTGTNTEVSLCQFPDGSHIGLKTLQSGPQAPANQRLIEALNL
;
A
#
# COMPACT_ATOMS: atom_id res chain seq x y z
N MET A 1 60.89 10.60 -43.36
CA MET A 1 60.13 10.68 -42.10
C MET A 1 58.69 11.03 -42.43
N LYS A 2 57.77 10.25 -41.86
CA LYS A 2 56.33 10.12 -42.20
C LYS A 2 55.57 11.41 -41.85
N HIS A 3 54.90 12.06 -42.78
CA HIS A 3 53.97 13.18 -42.54
C HIS A 3 52.62 12.78 -43.19
N PHE A 4 51.75 12.10 -42.44
CA PHE A 4 50.61 12.64 -41.68
C PHE A 4 49.49 13.19 -42.60
N ILE A 5 48.67 12.27 -43.11
CA ILE A 5 47.40 12.54 -43.79
C ILE A 5 46.33 12.71 -42.72
N ILE A 6 45.79 13.92 -42.56
CA ILE A 6 44.61 14.19 -41.73
C ILE A 6 43.39 14.24 -42.65
N LEU A 7 42.64 13.15 -42.66
CA LEU A 7 41.30 13.09 -43.25
C LEU A 7 40.32 13.81 -42.30
N LEU A 8 39.87 14.99 -42.70
CA LEU A 8 38.78 15.73 -42.07
C LEU A 8 37.44 15.06 -42.41
N SER A 9 37.03 14.09 -41.58
CA SER A 9 35.69 13.54 -41.58
C SER A 9 34.74 14.52 -40.86
N PHE A 10 33.97 15.27 -41.64
CA PHE A 10 32.80 16.01 -41.18
C PHE A 10 31.72 15.01 -40.74
N PHE A 11 31.73 14.61 -39.47
CA PHE A 11 30.64 13.85 -38.85
C PHE A 11 29.60 14.85 -38.33
N SER A 12 28.62 15.16 -39.16
CA SER A 12 27.47 15.99 -38.82
C SER A 12 26.64 15.29 -37.74
N LEU A 13 26.87 15.65 -36.47
CA LEU A 13 26.02 15.26 -35.35
C LEU A 13 24.66 15.95 -35.50
N ASN A 14 23.74 15.29 -36.18
CA ASN A 14 22.31 15.61 -36.12
C ASN A 14 21.84 15.31 -34.70
N PHE A 15 21.78 16.34 -33.86
CA PHE A 15 21.16 16.27 -32.55
C PHE A 15 19.64 16.28 -32.76
N SER A 16 19.05 15.11 -33.00
CA SER A 16 17.60 14.97 -32.93
C SER A 16 17.19 15.23 -31.48
N ALA A 17 16.66 16.42 -31.22
CA ALA A 17 15.95 16.72 -29.99
C ALA A 17 14.71 15.83 -29.94
N PHE A 18 14.83 14.66 -29.31
CA PHE A 18 13.69 13.88 -28.88
C PHE A 18 12.99 14.67 -27.78
N ALA A 19 12.04 15.51 -28.18
CA ALA A 19 10.93 15.91 -27.33
C ALA A 19 10.11 14.65 -27.04
N GLY A 20 10.62 13.82 -26.13
CA GLY A 20 9.84 12.74 -25.54
C GLY A 20 8.60 13.34 -24.90
N PRO A 21 7.46 12.62 -24.89
CA PRO A 21 6.28 13.09 -24.20
C PRO A 21 6.65 13.42 -22.75
N ILE A 22 6.27 14.61 -22.31
CA ILE A 22 6.31 14.99 -20.91
C ILE A 22 5.39 14.03 -20.18
N VAL A 23 5.94 12.98 -19.57
CA VAL A 23 5.22 12.17 -18.60
C VAL A 23 5.05 13.06 -17.39
N ILE A 24 3.86 13.66 -17.26
CA ILE A 24 3.44 14.30 -16.03
C ILE A 24 3.37 13.17 -15.00
N SER A 25 4.44 12.97 -14.24
CA SER A 25 4.46 12.09 -13.08
C SER A 25 3.62 12.71 -11.97
N GLY A 26 2.30 12.76 -12.16
CA GLY A 26 1.31 12.87 -11.10
C GLY A 26 1.07 11.52 -10.43
N GLY A 27 2.11 10.68 -10.34
CA GLY A 27 2.07 9.28 -9.91
C GLY A 27 1.96 9.14 -8.39
N GLY A 28 0.78 9.40 -7.85
CA GLY A 28 0.47 9.03 -6.47
C GLY A 28 0.48 7.51 -6.29
N ASN A 29 0.79 7.03 -5.08
CA ASN A 29 0.69 5.61 -4.73
C ASN A 29 -0.73 5.08 -5.06
N PRO A 30 -0.90 4.06 -5.92
CA PRO A 30 -2.21 3.60 -6.39
C PRO A 30 -3.08 3.04 -5.27
N ALA A 31 -2.48 2.39 -4.28
CA ALA A 31 -3.18 1.89 -3.10
C ALA A 31 -3.73 3.03 -2.25
N ALA A 32 -2.96 4.10 -2.07
CA ALA A 32 -3.41 5.30 -1.37
C ALA A 32 -4.54 6.04 -2.13
N ILE A 33 -4.46 6.10 -3.46
CA ILE A 33 -5.52 6.65 -4.31
C ILE A 33 -6.80 5.83 -4.16
N LEU A 34 -6.71 4.50 -4.22
CA LEU A 34 -7.86 3.62 -4.04
C LEU A 34 -8.48 3.79 -2.66
N CYS A 35 -7.68 3.81 -1.59
CA CYS A 35 -8.16 4.04 -0.23
C CYS A 35 -9.04 5.30 -0.14
N LYS A 36 -8.57 6.42 -0.71
CA LYS A 36 -9.33 7.68 -0.75
C LYS A 36 -10.58 7.58 -1.62
N LYS A 37 -10.50 6.90 -2.77
CA LYS A 37 -11.63 6.69 -3.67
C LYS A 37 -12.76 5.90 -3.00
N LEU A 38 -12.42 4.96 -2.13
CA LEU A 38 -13.38 4.17 -1.34
C LEU A 38 -13.91 4.93 -0.11
N GLY A 39 -13.52 6.20 0.07
CA GLY A 39 -13.96 7.06 1.18
C GLY A 39 -13.17 6.86 2.48
N GLY A 40 -12.03 6.17 2.42
CA GLY A 40 -11.08 6.02 3.51
C GLY A 40 -10.06 7.16 3.58
N LEU A 41 -9.34 7.23 4.70
CA LEU A 41 -8.22 8.15 4.91
C LEU A 41 -6.91 7.37 4.89
N ASN A 42 -6.01 7.71 3.96
CA ASN A 42 -4.68 7.10 3.91
C ASN A 42 -3.69 7.86 4.78
N LYS A 43 -3.09 7.19 5.76
CA LYS A 43 -2.01 7.69 6.63
C LYS A 43 -0.74 6.87 6.43
N THR A 44 0.41 7.42 6.81
CA THR A 44 1.68 6.68 6.80
C THR A 44 2.02 6.27 8.23
N VAL A 45 2.35 5.00 8.42
CA VAL A 45 2.77 4.42 9.69
C VAL A 45 4.23 3.99 9.54
N GLN A 46 5.08 4.40 10.47
CA GLN A 46 6.42 3.84 10.62
C GLN A 46 6.29 2.50 11.33
N VAL A 47 6.84 1.45 10.74
CA VAL A 47 6.85 0.09 11.25
C VAL A 47 8.29 -0.42 11.27
N SER A 48 8.54 -1.59 11.87
CA SER A 48 9.91 -2.10 12.06
C SER A 48 10.68 -2.22 10.74
N ASN A 49 9.98 -2.57 9.66
CA ASN A 49 10.55 -2.80 8.32
C ASN A 49 10.37 -1.60 7.36
N GLY A 50 10.07 -0.40 7.86
CA GLY A 50 9.99 0.82 7.06
C GLY A 50 8.64 1.54 7.19
N GLN A 51 8.03 1.87 6.06
CA GLN A 51 6.78 2.64 6.03
C GLN A 51 5.64 1.84 5.42
N LEU A 52 4.49 1.91 6.08
CA LEU A 52 3.24 1.30 5.64
C LEU A 52 2.18 2.37 5.40
N GLY A 53 1.48 2.28 4.27
CA GLY A 53 0.25 3.04 4.06
C GLY A 53 -0.90 2.37 4.80
N LEU A 54 -1.53 3.07 5.75
CA LEU A 54 -2.68 2.60 6.50
C LEU A 54 -3.94 3.32 6.03
N CYS A 55 -4.90 2.54 5.51
CA CYS A 55 -6.21 3.04 5.13
C CYS A 55 -7.18 2.92 6.31
N SER A 56 -7.74 4.06 6.74
CA SER A 56 -8.68 4.12 7.86
C SER A 56 -10.11 4.42 7.39
N PHE A 57 -11.06 3.62 7.84
CA PHE A 57 -12.50 3.80 7.67
C PHE A 57 -13.13 4.04 9.06
N GLY A 58 -12.92 5.24 9.61
CA GLY A 58 -13.22 5.50 11.02
C GLY A 58 -12.23 4.75 11.92
N GLU A 59 -12.73 3.86 12.78
CA GLU A 59 -11.89 3.02 13.64
C GLU A 59 -11.31 1.80 12.94
N ALA A 60 -11.94 1.35 11.84
CA ALA A 60 -11.44 0.22 11.07
C ALA A 60 -10.19 0.63 10.28
N GLN A 61 -9.17 -0.22 10.32
CA GLN A 61 -7.88 0.05 9.73
C GLN A 61 -7.37 -1.18 8.98
N ILE A 62 -6.86 -0.96 7.77
CA ILE A 62 -6.26 -1.99 6.94
C ILE A 62 -5.10 -1.39 6.17
N SER A 63 -4.03 -2.15 5.89
CA SER A 63 -2.99 -1.65 4.98
C SER A 63 -3.61 -1.29 3.63
N ALA A 64 -3.21 -0.15 3.08
CA ALA A 64 -3.68 0.32 1.78
C ALA A 64 -3.37 -0.70 0.68
N TRP A 65 -2.20 -1.36 0.73
CA TRP A 65 -1.84 -2.41 -0.22
C TRP A 65 -2.66 -3.68 -0.02
N THR A 66 -2.92 -4.09 1.23
CA THR A 66 -3.85 -5.20 1.52
C THR A 66 -5.22 -4.93 0.89
N LEU A 67 -5.79 -3.74 1.12
CA LEU A 67 -7.07 -3.33 0.57
C LEU A 67 -7.04 -3.33 -0.96
N PHE A 68 -5.98 -2.76 -1.55
CA PHE A 68 -5.81 -2.71 -3.00
C PHE A 68 -5.81 -4.09 -3.63
N HIS A 69 -5.01 -5.01 -3.10
CA HIS A 69 -4.97 -6.38 -3.59
C HIS A 69 -6.27 -7.13 -3.33
N ALA A 70 -6.93 -6.91 -2.18
CA ALA A 70 -8.22 -7.53 -1.90
C ALA A 70 -9.30 -7.09 -2.91
N VAL A 71 -9.42 -5.80 -3.18
CA VAL A 71 -10.39 -5.26 -4.15
C VAL A 71 -10.06 -5.70 -5.57
N LYS A 72 -8.77 -5.78 -5.94
CA LYS A 72 -8.36 -6.15 -7.31
C LYS A 72 -8.35 -7.65 -7.58
N ASN A 73 -8.03 -8.46 -6.58
CA ASN A 73 -7.75 -9.89 -6.73
C ASN A 73 -8.74 -10.77 -5.96
N GLY A 74 -9.90 -10.24 -5.55
CA GLY A 74 -11.01 -11.04 -5.01
C GLY A 74 -10.84 -11.48 -3.55
N LYS A 75 -10.43 -10.57 -2.67
CA LYS A 75 -10.32 -10.78 -1.21
C LYS A 75 -9.36 -11.91 -0.77
N ASN A 76 -8.48 -12.34 -1.68
CA ASN A 76 -7.50 -13.41 -1.46
C ASN A 76 -6.28 -12.97 -0.63
N MET A 77 -6.47 -12.06 0.32
CA MET A 77 -5.45 -11.66 1.28
C MET A 77 -5.82 -12.27 2.63
N GLN A 78 -4.87 -12.86 3.33
CA GLN A 78 -5.10 -13.58 4.58
C GLN A 78 -5.74 -12.67 5.65
N ALA A 79 -5.33 -11.40 5.74
CA ALA A 79 -5.97 -10.43 6.61
C ALA A 79 -7.47 -10.25 6.35
N VAL A 80 -7.86 -10.25 5.07
CA VAL A 80 -9.27 -10.06 4.67
C VAL A 80 -10.06 -11.35 4.86
N SER A 81 -9.53 -12.51 4.48
CA SER A 81 -10.20 -13.79 4.71
C SER A 81 -10.39 -14.05 6.21
N THR A 82 -9.39 -13.71 7.04
CA THR A 82 -9.46 -13.88 8.49
C THR A 82 -10.50 -12.94 9.10
N LEU A 83 -10.53 -11.67 8.67
CA LEU A 83 -11.57 -10.72 9.08
C LEU A 83 -12.96 -11.22 8.70
N LEU A 84 -13.17 -11.70 7.48
CA LEU A 84 -14.50 -12.10 7.01
C LEU A 84 -14.97 -13.45 7.55
N GLY A 85 -14.03 -14.33 7.88
CA GLY A 85 -14.30 -15.70 8.32
C GLY A 85 -14.55 -15.88 9.82
N ASN A 86 -14.27 -14.88 10.68
CA ASN A 86 -14.27 -15.07 12.14
C ASN A 86 -15.03 -14.00 12.93
N SER A 87 -15.56 -14.40 14.09
CA SER A 87 -16.31 -13.53 15.00
C SER A 87 -15.45 -12.72 15.97
N ALA A 88 -14.16 -13.02 16.17
CA ALA A 88 -13.18 -12.22 16.94
C ALA A 88 -11.79 -12.90 16.95
N PRO A 89 -11.07 -12.96 15.82
CA PRO A 89 -9.81 -13.69 15.75
C PRO A 89 -8.68 -12.99 16.52
N ASP A 90 -7.91 -13.79 17.26
CA ASP A 90 -6.60 -13.39 17.76
C ASP A 90 -5.56 -13.48 16.63
N CYS A 91 -4.65 -12.52 16.54
CA CYS A 91 -3.70 -12.40 15.43
C CYS A 91 -2.81 -13.65 15.29
N GLU A 92 -2.28 -14.11 16.42
CA GLU A 92 -1.34 -15.23 16.49
C GLU A 92 -1.99 -16.57 16.17
N HIS A 93 -3.27 -16.73 16.48
CA HIS A 93 -4.02 -17.95 16.18
C HIS A 93 -4.03 -18.27 14.68
N PHE A 94 -4.02 -17.25 13.83
CA PHE A 94 -3.99 -17.40 12.38
C PHE A 94 -2.57 -17.28 11.80
N GLY A 95 -1.55 -17.43 12.64
CA GLY A 95 -0.14 -17.36 12.26
C GLY A 95 0.35 -15.95 11.95
N GLY A 96 -0.41 -14.92 12.32
CA GLY A 96 0.03 -13.53 12.24
C GLY A 96 0.91 -13.14 13.42
N ASN A 97 1.64 -12.04 13.27
CA ASN A 97 2.42 -11.42 14.34
C ASN A 97 1.88 -10.01 14.62
N ILE A 98 1.86 -9.62 15.89
CA ILE A 98 1.50 -8.26 16.27
C ILE A 98 2.71 -7.36 16.01
N GLU A 99 2.53 -6.36 15.15
CA GLU A 99 3.50 -5.30 14.90
C GLU A 99 2.97 -3.97 15.44
N ILE A 100 3.81 -3.24 16.16
CA ILE A 100 3.49 -1.89 16.62
C ILE A 100 4.05 -0.89 15.61
N GLY A 101 3.17 -0.04 15.08
CA GLY A 101 3.53 1.07 14.23
C GLY A 101 3.26 2.43 14.87
N ILE A 102 3.96 3.47 14.42
CA ILE A 102 3.76 4.85 14.87
C ILE A 102 3.28 5.69 13.69
N LEU A 103 2.17 6.41 13.86
CA LEU A 103 1.69 7.33 12.84
C LEU A 103 2.72 8.43 12.56
N THR A 104 3.09 8.60 11.29
CA THR A 104 4.13 9.56 10.90
C THR A 104 3.70 10.98 11.23
N GLY A 105 4.59 11.73 11.90
CA GLY A 105 4.29 13.08 12.37
C GLY A 105 3.50 13.14 13.68
N THR A 106 3.27 12.00 14.33
CA THR A 106 2.67 11.92 15.67
C THR A 106 3.42 10.90 16.54
N ASN A 107 3.02 10.79 17.82
CA ASN A 107 3.47 9.73 18.74
C ASN A 107 2.35 8.71 18.99
N THR A 108 1.43 8.56 18.03
CA THR A 108 0.28 7.67 18.18
C THR A 108 0.66 6.28 17.71
N GLU A 109 0.64 5.34 18.65
CA GLU A 109 0.82 3.92 18.35
C GLU A 109 -0.42 3.31 17.70
N VAL A 110 -0.17 2.38 16.79
CA VAL A 110 -1.17 1.57 16.11
C VAL A 110 -0.70 0.13 16.15
N SER A 111 -1.49 -0.75 16.76
CA SER A 111 -1.23 -2.19 16.72
C SER A 111 -1.80 -2.79 15.44
N LEU A 112 -0.95 -3.47 14.68
CA LEU A 112 -1.29 -4.13 13.42
C LEU A 112 -1.09 -5.64 13.61
N CYS A 113 -1.95 -6.44 13.00
CA CYS A 113 -1.70 -7.84 12.76
C CYS A 113 -1.09 -7.99 11.37
N GLN A 114 0.14 -8.50 11.30
CA GLN A 114 0.86 -8.83 10.08
C GLN A 114 0.75 -10.33 9.82
N PHE A 115 0.26 -10.73 8.65
CA PHE A 115 0.14 -12.13 8.25
C PHE A 115 1.33 -12.60 7.39
N PRO A 116 1.57 -13.92 7.30
CA PRO A 116 2.64 -14.51 6.48
C PRO A 116 2.61 -14.13 4.99
N ASP A 117 1.43 -13.83 4.44
CA ASP A 117 1.29 -13.34 3.05
C ASP A 117 1.66 -11.86 2.87
N GLY A 118 2.14 -11.20 3.94
CA GLY A 118 2.49 -9.78 3.96
C GLY A 118 1.28 -8.84 4.09
N SER A 119 0.07 -9.37 4.23
CA SER A 119 -1.11 -8.53 4.49
C SER A 119 -1.13 -8.03 5.93
N HIS A 120 -1.55 -6.78 6.09
CA HIS A 120 -1.71 -6.14 7.41
C HIS A 120 -3.11 -5.59 7.62
N ILE A 121 -3.60 -5.68 8.85
CA ILE A 121 -4.87 -5.13 9.32
C ILE A 121 -4.72 -4.61 10.75
N GLY A 122 -5.48 -3.58 11.15
CA GLY A 122 -5.51 -3.12 12.53
C GLY A 122 -5.91 -4.24 13.48
N LEU A 123 -5.21 -4.40 14.59
CA LEU A 123 -5.47 -5.48 15.55
C LEU A 123 -6.90 -5.40 16.10
N LYS A 124 -7.34 -4.19 16.51
CA LYS A 124 -8.72 -3.95 16.96
C LYS A 124 -9.74 -4.23 15.85
N THR A 125 -9.43 -3.86 14.61
CA THR A 125 -10.29 -4.12 13.44
C THR A 125 -10.48 -5.61 13.27
N LEU A 126 -9.40 -6.38 13.33
CA LEU A 126 -9.42 -7.84 13.23
C LEU A 126 -10.24 -8.45 14.38
N GLN A 127 -9.89 -8.13 15.63
CA GLN A 127 -10.54 -8.67 16.83
C GLN A 127 -12.03 -8.31 16.95
N SER A 128 -12.45 -7.17 16.42
CA SER A 128 -13.86 -6.77 16.45
C SER A 128 -14.71 -7.57 15.45
N GLY A 129 -14.09 -8.19 14.44
CA GLY A 129 -14.78 -9.01 13.44
C GLY A 129 -15.67 -8.22 12.46
N PRO A 130 -16.24 -8.88 11.46
CA PRO A 130 -16.87 -8.22 10.32
C PRO A 130 -18.25 -7.64 10.65
N GLN A 131 -18.89 -8.11 11.73
CA GLN A 131 -20.20 -7.63 12.19
C GLN A 131 -20.11 -6.41 13.10
N ALA A 132 -18.89 -5.98 13.49
CA ALA A 132 -18.74 -4.79 14.32
C ALA A 132 -19.19 -3.53 13.56
N PRO A 133 -20.00 -2.65 14.18
CA PRO A 133 -20.38 -1.38 13.56
C PRO A 133 -19.18 -0.54 13.13
N ALA A 134 -18.09 -0.59 13.90
CA ALA A 134 -16.82 0.07 13.59
C ALA A 134 -16.20 -0.39 12.26
N ASN A 135 -16.48 -1.62 11.82
CA ASN A 135 -15.93 -2.24 10.62
C ASN A 135 -16.82 -2.12 9.38
N GLN A 136 -18.08 -1.72 9.53
CA GLN A 136 -19.06 -1.74 8.45
C GLN A 136 -18.58 -1.04 7.17
N ARG A 137 -17.97 0.15 7.30
CA ARG A 137 -17.45 0.90 6.14
C ARG A 137 -16.28 0.19 5.43
N LEU A 138 -15.44 -0.53 6.17
CA LEU A 138 -14.38 -1.34 5.58
C LEU A 138 -14.98 -2.56 4.86
N ILE A 139 -16.00 -3.20 5.44
CA ILE A 139 -16.68 -4.33 4.82
C ILE A 139 -17.38 -3.91 3.52
N GLU A 140 -18.07 -2.78 3.52
CA GLU A 140 -18.64 -2.18 2.31
C GLU A 140 -17.56 -1.92 1.26
N ALA A 141 -16.42 -1.34 1.65
CA ALA A 141 -15.30 -1.08 0.75
C ALA A 141 -14.68 -2.34 0.14
N LEU A 142 -14.70 -3.48 0.85
CA LEU A 142 -14.19 -4.77 0.38
C LEU A 142 -15.15 -5.47 -0.58
N ASN A 143 -16.41 -5.07 -0.65
CA ASN A 143 -17.45 -5.67 -1.51
C ASN A 143 -17.63 -4.95 -2.86
N LEU A 144 -16.86 -3.91 -3.13
CA LEU A 144 -16.85 -3.14 -4.39
C LEU A 144 -15.91 -3.74 -5.43
#